data_AF-A0AAD5DJF4-F1
#
_entry.id   AF-A0AAD5DJF4-F1
#
_cell.length_a   1.000
_cell.length_b   1.000
_cell.length_c   1.000
_cell.angle_alpha   90.00
_cell.angle_beta   90.00
_cell.angle_gamma   90.00
#
_symmetry.space_group_name_H-M   'P 1'
#
loop_
_entity.id
_entity.type
_entity.pdbx_description
1 polymer ?
#
loop_
_entity_poly.entity_id
_entity_poly.type
_entity_poly.pdbx_seq_one_letter_code
_entity_poly.pdbx_strand_id
1 'polypeptide(L)'
;MVHVGEWELRIVRSGTNNPFPEVQQQSGAGTTYAVAAPGQEFEVQVIQRATPYSYTSPPFAYLVDVHVDGQSVGYNKIFTRPATSTFQGFLKAGDAQGTAYQGFVFSKPQETEAKQAHNLDFQEGKIKAIITPADLMGAAANQRIVGPAATNESIAKLPEGKKFFMAPSLTTGKGGLKMGSGFSQYCYRPIGPPVVVLELRYETAATLMLRGVLKPDNPAHAAILAQFDETAAEGQDDNEAAGPSRRRAAPAAAAVAVKQEGGGGGGARKRQRRQQQEELIDLTKVTNDNDEVLAAKQANQVLECDLTADDEPAWRAVKKEVHQVL
;
A
#
# COMPACT_ATOMS: atom_id res chain seq x y z
N MET A 1 -1.97 9.82 13.07
CA MET A 1 -0.64 10.28 13.50
C MET A 1 -0.01 9.16 14.30
N VAL A 2 1.26 8.85 14.11
CA VAL A 2 1.92 7.79 14.90
C VAL A 2 2.75 8.44 15.99
N HIS A 3 2.45 8.11 17.25
CA HIS A 3 3.05 8.73 18.41
C HIS A 3 3.46 7.68 19.45
N VAL A 4 4.71 7.74 19.90
CA VAL A 4 5.26 6.87 20.95
C VAL A 4 6.13 7.71 21.88
N GLY A 5 5.74 7.78 23.15
CA GLY A 5 6.46 8.58 24.15
C GLY A 5 6.39 10.07 23.85
N GLU A 6 7.53 10.69 23.56
CA GLU A 6 7.64 12.10 23.14
C GLU A 6 7.80 12.27 21.62
N TRP A 7 7.84 11.16 20.89
CA TRP A 7 8.16 11.14 19.47
C TRP A 7 6.93 10.94 18.62
N GLU A 8 6.92 11.63 17.49
CA GLU A 8 5.80 11.63 16.57
C GLU A 8 6.27 11.65 15.12
N LEU A 9 5.57 10.86 14.29
CA LEU A 9 5.80 10.75 12.86
C LEU A 9 4.54 11.19 12.12
N ARG A 10 4.71 12.08 11.14
CA ARG A 10 3.67 12.58 10.25
C ARG A 10 4.14 12.57 8.79
N ILE A 11 3.19 12.43 7.88
CA ILE A 11 3.35 12.84 6.49
C ILE A 11 2.68 14.18 6.32
N VAL A 12 3.41 15.16 5.78
CA VAL A 12 2.90 16.50 5.53
C VAL A 12 2.98 16.84 4.05
N ARG A 13 2.07 17.70 3.59
CA ARG A 13 2.09 18.24 2.24
C ARG A 13 3.33 19.11 2.05
N SER A 14 4.03 18.88 0.94
CA SER A 14 5.23 19.62 0.53
C SER A 14 5.04 21.14 0.69
N GLY A 15 5.91 21.79 1.46
CA GLY A 15 5.94 23.25 1.62
C GLY A 15 4.85 23.89 2.51
N THR A 16 3.87 23.14 3.03
CA THR A 16 2.74 23.75 3.78
C THR A 16 2.67 23.33 5.25
N ASN A 17 3.48 22.36 5.70
CA ASN A 17 3.40 21.73 7.03
C ASN A 17 2.01 21.17 7.40
N ASN A 18 1.06 21.12 6.46
CA ASN A 18 -0.27 20.57 6.67
C ASN A 18 -0.20 19.04 6.60
N PRO A 19 -0.58 18.31 7.66
CA PRO A 19 -0.56 16.86 7.64
C PRO A 19 -1.57 16.31 6.65
N PHE A 20 -1.27 15.15 6.07
CA PHE A 20 -2.27 14.35 5.37
C PHE A 20 -3.31 13.83 6.38
N PRO A 21 -4.58 13.63 5.96
CA PRO A 21 -5.56 12.97 6.80
C PRO A 21 -5.09 11.56 7.16
N GLU A 22 -5.32 11.14 8.41
CA GLU A 22 -4.88 9.84 8.89
C GLU A 22 -6.04 9.07 9.52
N VAL A 23 -6.05 7.76 9.32
CA VAL A 23 -7.02 6.82 9.88
C VAL A 23 -6.30 5.68 10.60
N GLN A 24 -6.81 5.28 11.75
CA GLN A 24 -6.28 4.15 12.50
C GLN A 24 -7.18 2.94 12.32
N GLN A 25 -6.59 1.81 11.93
CA GLN A 25 -7.29 0.54 11.83
C GLN A 25 -7.63 0.03 13.24
N GLN A 26 -8.93 -0.12 13.52
CA GLN A 26 -9.41 -0.55 14.83
C GLN A 26 -9.16 -2.03 15.15
N SER A 27 -8.89 -2.87 14.14
CA SER A 27 -8.63 -4.29 14.31
C SER A 27 -7.14 -4.58 14.53
N GLY A 28 -6.78 -5.27 15.61
CA GLY A 28 -5.42 -5.76 15.88
C GLY A 28 -4.50 -4.70 16.51
N ALA A 29 -3.22 -4.71 16.13
CA ALA A 29 -2.16 -3.86 16.71
C ALA A 29 -2.26 -2.35 16.38
N GLY A 30 -3.37 -1.89 15.80
CA GLY A 30 -3.64 -0.46 15.60
C GLY A 30 -2.76 0.22 14.57
N THR A 31 -2.70 -0.31 13.34
CA THR A 31 -1.94 0.32 12.23
C THR A 31 -2.54 1.67 11.85
N THR A 32 -1.69 2.69 11.70
CA THR A 32 -2.11 4.02 11.21
C THR A 32 -1.79 4.16 9.73
N TYR A 33 -2.75 4.67 8.97
CA TYR A 33 -2.65 4.96 7.54
C TYR A 33 -2.82 6.46 7.29
N ALA A 34 -1.90 7.06 6.56
CA ALA A 34 -2.12 8.35 5.92
C ALA A 34 -2.88 8.14 4.60
N VAL A 35 -3.93 8.92 4.37
CA VAL A 35 -4.74 8.86 3.15
C VAL A 35 -4.22 9.90 2.17
N ALA A 36 -3.82 9.46 0.98
CA ALA A 36 -3.25 10.32 -0.04
C ALA A 36 -3.76 9.96 -1.44
N ALA A 37 -3.60 10.88 -2.39
CA ALA A 37 -3.86 10.66 -3.80
C ALA A 37 -2.55 10.52 -4.59
N PRO A 38 -2.53 9.73 -5.67
CA PRO A 38 -1.39 9.67 -6.57
C PRO A 38 -1.00 11.06 -7.13
N GLY A 39 0.29 11.28 -7.33
CA GLY A 39 0.87 12.52 -7.82
C GLY A 39 1.11 13.59 -6.75
N GLN A 40 0.59 13.42 -5.53
CA GLN A 40 0.78 14.40 -4.47
C GLN A 40 2.21 14.34 -3.90
N GLU A 41 2.87 15.50 -3.84
CA GLU A 41 4.16 15.63 -3.17
C GLU A 41 3.99 15.64 -1.65
N PHE A 42 4.93 14.99 -0.96
CA PHE A 42 4.93 14.95 0.49
C PHE A 42 6.33 15.08 1.08
N GLU A 43 6.35 15.37 2.37
CA GLU A 43 7.55 15.37 3.20
C GLU A 43 7.28 14.57 4.48
N VAL A 44 8.33 13.98 5.04
CA VAL A 44 8.24 13.22 6.29
C VAL A 44 8.66 14.11 7.44
N GLN A 45 7.75 14.33 8.39
CA GLN A 45 8.00 15.17 9.54
C GLN A 45 8.13 14.31 10.79
N VAL A 46 9.22 14.53 11.54
CA VAL A 46 9.46 13.91 12.84
C VAL A 46 9.49 15.01 13.90
N ILE A 47 8.73 14.82 14.97
CA ILE A 47 8.56 15.79 16.05
C ILE A 47 9.00 15.13 17.35
N GLN A 48 9.85 15.82 18.11
CA GLN A 48 10.11 15.52 19.51
C GLN A 48 9.38 16.57 20.35
N ARG A 49 8.37 16.14 21.11
CA ARG A 49 7.57 17.01 21.97
C ARG A 49 8.32 17.35 23.25
N ALA A 50 8.15 18.57 23.74
CA ALA A 50 8.64 18.92 25.06
C ALA A 50 7.79 18.19 26.11
N THR A 51 8.43 17.39 26.95
CA THR A 51 7.79 16.79 28.13
C THR A 51 8.12 17.62 29.38
N PRO A 52 7.28 17.62 30.42
CA PRO A 52 7.55 18.36 31.66
C PRO A 52 8.88 17.98 32.34
N TYR A 53 9.44 16.82 32.00
CA TYR A 53 10.72 16.32 32.52
C TYR A 53 11.88 16.49 31.53
N SER A 54 11.64 17.02 30.32
CA SER A 54 12.66 17.24 29.28
C SER A 54 13.51 18.51 29.46
N TYR A 55 13.28 19.29 30.54
CA TYR A 55 13.99 20.56 30.77
C TYR A 55 15.46 20.39 31.17
N THR A 56 15.86 19.21 31.60
CA THR A 56 17.28 18.86 31.67
C THR A 56 17.70 18.42 30.28
N SER A 57 18.55 19.22 29.63
CA SER A 57 19.19 18.85 28.36
C SER A 57 19.69 17.41 28.49
N PRO A 58 19.16 16.45 27.70
CA PRO A 58 19.66 15.08 27.77
C PRO A 58 21.17 15.10 27.53
N PRO A 59 21.95 14.23 28.19
CA PRO A 59 23.41 14.24 28.04
C PRO A 59 23.85 13.85 26.62
N PHE A 60 22.93 13.33 25.81
CA PHE A 60 23.14 12.88 24.44
C PHE A 60 22.12 13.53 23.49
N ALA A 61 22.46 13.58 22.21
CA ALA A 61 21.54 13.95 21.14
C ALA A 61 20.74 12.72 20.69
N TYR A 62 19.69 12.92 19.91
CA TYR A 62 19.00 11.85 19.21
C TYR A 62 19.25 11.94 17.71
N LEU A 63 19.57 10.81 17.10
CA LEU A 63 19.71 10.65 15.68
C LEU A 63 18.46 9.97 15.13
N VAL A 64 17.88 10.58 14.10
CA VAL A 64 16.67 10.10 13.43
C VAL A 64 17.02 9.66 12.03
N ASP A 65 16.88 8.36 11.78
CA ASP A 65 17.01 7.73 10.47
C ASP A 65 15.62 7.41 9.90
N VAL A 66 15.33 7.91 8.71
CA VAL A 66 14.05 7.66 8.03
C VAL A 66 14.27 6.69 6.87
N HIS A 67 13.34 5.75 6.75
CA HIS A 67 13.21 4.84 5.62
C HIS A 67 11.83 4.99 5.01
N VAL A 68 11.77 5.01 3.69
CA VAL A 68 10.53 5.09 2.90
C VAL A 68 10.52 3.89 1.96
N ASP A 69 9.47 3.07 2.07
CA ASP A 69 9.31 1.79 1.37
C ASP A 69 10.54 0.87 1.53
N GLY A 70 11.04 0.80 2.76
CA GLY A 70 12.24 0.02 3.10
C GLY A 70 13.57 0.63 2.64
N GLN A 71 13.56 1.72 1.87
CA GLN A 71 14.78 2.40 1.43
C GLN A 71 15.14 3.54 2.36
N SER A 72 16.42 3.63 2.75
CA SER A 72 16.92 4.75 3.52
C SER A 72 16.84 6.06 2.72
N VAL A 73 16.47 7.16 3.37
CA VAL A 73 16.48 8.49 2.74
C VAL A 73 17.90 8.99 2.42
N GLY A 74 18.94 8.33 2.94
CA GLY A 74 20.34 8.64 2.67
C GLY A 74 20.95 9.73 3.58
N TYR A 75 20.18 10.25 4.54
CA TYR A 75 20.64 11.19 5.55
C TYR A 75 19.82 11.08 6.83
N ASN A 76 20.36 11.66 7.91
CA ASN A 76 19.73 11.72 9.21
C ASN A 76 19.53 13.14 9.70
N LYS A 77 18.69 13.28 10.72
CA LYS A 77 18.48 14.53 11.44
C LYS A 77 18.82 14.33 12.91
N ILE A 78 19.32 15.39 13.53
CA ILE A 78 19.80 15.36 14.91
C ILE A 78 18.92 16.28 15.76
N PHE A 79 18.48 15.77 16.90
CA PHE A 79 17.67 16.48 17.87
C PHE A 79 18.49 16.60 19.17
N THR A 80 18.92 17.81 19.50
CA THR A 80 19.58 18.12 20.79
C THR A 80 18.61 18.68 21.82
N ARG A 81 17.40 19.02 21.39
CA ARG A 81 16.29 19.56 22.17
C ARG A 81 14.97 19.25 21.44
N PRO A 82 13.83 19.31 22.15
CA PRO A 82 12.52 19.20 21.51
C PRO A 82 12.39 20.15 20.32
N ALA A 83 12.11 19.57 19.16
CA ALA A 83 12.09 20.27 17.88
C ALA A 83 11.20 19.54 16.88
N THR A 84 11.02 20.14 15.72
CA THR A 84 10.42 19.51 14.55
C THR A 84 11.45 19.50 13.44
N SER A 85 11.61 18.37 12.77
CA SER A 85 12.48 18.25 11.60
C SER A 85 11.75 17.57 10.47
N THR A 86 12.07 17.99 9.25
CA THR A 86 11.44 17.49 8.03
C THR A 86 12.49 16.86 7.10
N PHE A 87 12.13 15.72 6.52
CA PHE A 87 12.85 15.03 5.46
C PHE A 87 12.12 15.28 4.15
N GLN A 88 12.81 15.93 3.22
CA GLN A 88 12.21 16.51 2.03
C GLN A 88 12.20 15.57 0.82
N GLY A 89 12.93 14.45 0.91
CA GLY A 89 13.21 13.59 -0.22
C GLY A 89 14.34 12.60 0.08
N PHE A 90 14.69 11.79 -0.91
CA PHE A 90 15.90 10.96 -0.93
C PHE A 90 17.11 11.81 -1.29
N LEU A 91 18.25 11.59 -0.64
CA LEU A 91 19.50 12.24 -1.01
C LEU A 91 19.95 11.85 -2.43
N LYS A 92 20.30 12.85 -3.24
CA LYS A 92 20.77 12.62 -4.61
C LYS A 92 22.13 11.94 -4.63
N ALA A 93 22.31 11.00 -5.56
CA ALA A 93 23.58 10.31 -5.77
C ALA A 93 24.72 11.28 -6.04
N GLY A 94 25.85 11.04 -5.37
CA GLY A 94 27.07 11.83 -5.59
C GLY A 94 27.03 13.24 -5.02
N ASP A 95 25.96 13.65 -4.32
CA ASP A 95 25.95 14.94 -3.64
C ASP A 95 26.67 14.87 -2.29
N ALA A 96 27.98 15.08 -2.34
CA ALA A 96 28.85 15.11 -1.16
C ALA A 96 28.48 16.22 -0.15
N GLN A 97 27.79 17.29 -0.60
CA GLN A 97 27.42 18.40 0.27
C GLN A 97 26.10 18.15 1.00
N GLY A 98 25.32 17.14 0.59
CA GLY A 98 24.05 16.81 1.22
C GLY A 98 22.98 17.88 1.05
N THR A 99 23.04 18.61 -0.06
CA THR A 99 22.20 19.77 -0.38
C THR A 99 21.09 19.46 -1.39
N ALA A 100 21.17 18.37 -2.15
CA ALA A 100 20.27 18.06 -3.24
C ALA A 100 19.45 16.81 -2.91
N TYR A 101 18.13 16.96 -2.86
CA TYR A 101 17.20 15.88 -2.53
C TYR A 101 16.21 15.65 -3.68
N GLN A 102 15.95 14.40 -4.01
CA GLN A 102 14.83 14.02 -4.87
C GLN A 102 13.57 13.96 -4.01
N GLY A 103 12.63 14.88 -4.20
CA GLY A 103 11.41 14.98 -3.42
C GLY A 103 10.58 13.69 -3.44
N PHE A 104 9.73 13.49 -2.43
CA PHE A 104 8.81 12.37 -2.41
C PHE A 104 7.49 12.72 -3.10
N VAL A 105 7.00 11.80 -3.93
CA VAL A 105 5.67 11.86 -4.54
C VAL A 105 5.00 10.52 -4.33
N PHE A 106 3.71 10.53 -3.97
CA PHE A 106 2.92 9.30 -3.99
C PHE A 106 2.74 8.86 -5.44
N SER A 107 3.28 7.71 -5.82
CA SER A 107 3.14 7.15 -7.16
C SER A 107 2.15 6.00 -7.20
N LYS A 108 1.43 5.90 -8.32
CA LYS A 108 0.75 4.65 -8.65
C LYS A 108 1.82 3.55 -8.79
N PRO A 109 1.54 2.34 -8.29
CA PRO A 109 2.40 1.19 -8.52
C PRO A 109 2.56 0.97 -10.03
N GLN A 110 3.80 0.82 -10.50
CA GLN A 110 4.08 0.56 -11.92
C GLN A 110 3.88 -0.93 -12.23
N GLU A 111 3.04 -1.24 -13.21
CA GLU A 111 2.94 -2.59 -13.77
C GLU A 111 4.24 -2.89 -14.53
N THR A 112 5.12 -3.71 -13.96
CA THR A 112 6.27 -4.22 -14.72
C THR A 112 5.95 -5.59 -15.29
N GLU A 113 6.02 -5.73 -16.61
CA GLU A 113 5.83 -6.99 -17.36
C GLU A 113 6.89 -8.08 -17.08
N ALA A 114 7.81 -7.89 -16.11
CA ALA A 114 8.95 -8.77 -15.99
C ALA A 114 9.40 -9.06 -14.54
N LYS A 115 9.64 -10.36 -14.33
CA LYS A 115 10.33 -11.05 -13.22
C LYS A 115 9.43 -11.46 -12.08
N GLN A 116 9.00 -12.72 -12.15
CA GLN A 116 8.59 -13.53 -11.00
C GLN A 116 9.61 -13.39 -9.86
N ALA A 117 9.22 -12.72 -8.78
CA ALA A 117 9.90 -12.86 -7.50
C ALA A 117 8.89 -13.54 -6.58
N HIS A 118 9.17 -14.79 -6.22
CA HIS A 118 8.22 -15.71 -5.59
C HIS A 118 7.86 -15.40 -4.13
N ASN A 119 8.29 -14.27 -3.56
CA ASN A 119 8.03 -13.88 -2.17
C ASN A 119 7.91 -12.34 -2.05
N LEU A 120 6.86 -11.75 -2.62
CA LEU A 120 6.55 -10.35 -2.38
C LEU A 120 5.21 -10.28 -1.66
N ASP A 121 5.28 -10.20 -0.32
CA ASP A 121 4.20 -9.66 0.48
C ASP A 121 3.78 -8.32 -0.15
N PHE A 122 2.47 -8.11 -0.30
CA PHE A 122 1.92 -6.83 -0.74
C PHE A 122 2.47 -5.72 0.17
N GLN A 123 3.49 -4.99 -0.28
CA GLN A 123 4.08 -3.91 0.50
C GLN A 123 3.24 -2.66 0.27
N GLU A 124 2.26 -2.47 1.16
CA GLU A 124 1.69 -1.16 1.41
C GLU A 124 2.82 -0.15 1.61
N GLY A 125 2.66 1.04 1.03
CA GLY A 125 3.60 2.14 1.22
C GLY A 125 3.86 2.38 2.70
N LYS A 126 5.14 2.41 3.10
CA LYS A 126 5.54 2.40 4.52
C LYS A 126 6.66 3.38 4.78
N ILE A 127 6.47 4.20 5.80
CA ILE A 127 7.50 5.09 6.34
C ILE A 127 7.89 4.57 7.73
N LYS A 128 9.18 4.43 7.95
CA LYS A 128 9.77 4.00 9.21
C LYS A 128 10.78 5.03 9.69
N ALA A 129 10.55 5.61 10.86
CA ALA A 129 11.52 6.46 11.54
C ALA A 129 12.14 5.68 12.72
N ILE A 130 13.47 5.62 12.76
CA ILE A 130 14.24 4.95 13.79
C ILE A 130 14.99 6.03 14.57
N ILE A 131 14.73 6.11 15.87
CA ILE A 131 15.29 7.12 16.76
C ILE A 131 16.28 6.43 17.70
N THR A 132 17.55 6.84 17.64
CA THR A 132 18.64 6.24 18.42
C THR A 132 19.36 7.34 19.21
N PRO A 133 19.80 7.10 20.46
CA PRO A 133 20.68 8.03 21.17
C PRO A 133 21.99 8.20 20.39
N ALA A 134 22.61 9.36 20.47
CA ALA A 134 23.86 9.62 19.77
C ALA A 134 24.77 10.62 20.50
N ASP A 135 26.07 10.35 20.50
CA ASP A 135 27.08 11.29 20.99
C ASP A 135 27.65 12.12 19.86
N LEU A 136 27.98 13.37 20.22
CA LEU A 136 28.78 14.26 19.38
C LEU A 136 30.21 13.73 19.31
N MET A 137 30.68 13.35 18.12
CA MET A 137 32.06 12.94 17.89
C MET A 137 33.01 14.13 17.65
N GLY A 138 32.46 15.29 17.30
CA GLY A 138 33.22 16.51 17.00
C GLY A 138 32.78 17.17 15.69
N ALA A 139 33.63 18.05 15.18
CA ALA A 139 33.44 18.65 13.86
C ALA A 139 33.59 17.58 12.77
N ALA A 140 32.76 17.69 11.74
CA ALA A 140 32.84 16.76 10.63
C ALA A 140 34.11 17.00 9.82
N ALA A 141 34.99 16.01 9.80
CA ALA A 141 36.03 15.96 8.78
C ALA A 141 35.36 15.75 7.40
N ASN A 142 35.92 16.36 6.37
CA ASN A 142 35.37 16.52 5.01
C ASN A 142 35.02 15.22 4.24
N GLN A 143 35.05 14.05 4.88
CA GLN A 143 34.66 12.78 4.29
C GLN A 143 33.34 12.31 4.89
N ARG A 144 32.24 12.64 4.20
CA ARG A 144 30.93 12.06 4.48
C ARG A 144 30.66 11.00 3.43
N ILE A 145 30.51 9.76 3.90
CA ILE A 145 30.07 8.66 3.07
C ILE A 145 28.58 8.91 2.80
N VAL A 146 28.28 9.29 1.57
CA VAL A 146 26.92 9.44 1.09
C VAL A 146 26.39 8.03 0.80
N GLY A 147 25.29 7.65 1.45
CA GLY A 147 24.62 6.38 1.20
C GLY A 147 24.21 6.25 -0.29
N PRO A 148 23.98 5.03 -0.79
CA PRO A 148 23.52 4.84 -2.16
C PRO A 148 22.26 5.65 -2.39
N ALA A 149 22.21 6.37 -3.52
CA ALA A 149 21.02 7.11 -3.89
C ALA A 149 19.86 6.15 -4.07
N ALA A 150 18.86 6.31 -3.23
CA ALA A 150 17.59 5.63 -3.37
C ALA A 150 16.85 6.24 -4.56
N THR A 151 17.07 5.66 -5.75
CA THR A 151 16.15 5.83 -6.88
C THR A 151 15.04 4.81 -6.72
N ASN A 152 14.06 5.09 -5.86
CA ASN A 152 12.83 4.31 -5.87
C ASN A 152 12.06 4.64 -7.16
N GLU A 153 12.29 3.85 -8.20
CA GLU A 153 11.16 3.30 -8.94
C GLU A 153 10.68 2.13 -8.11
N SER A 154 9.74 2.38 -7.21
CA SER A 154 9.08 1.34 -6.42
C SER A 154 8.30 0.45 -7.38
N ILE A 155 8.94 -0.65 -7.79
CA ILE A 155 8.32 -1.69 -8.62
C ILE A 155 7.42 -2.52 -7.71
N ALA A 156 6.19 -2.06 -7.50
CA ALA A 156 5.14 -2.88 -6.94
C ALA A 156 4.66 -3.83 -8.04
N LYS A 157 5.13 -5.08 -8.01
CA LYS A 157 4.68 -6.12 -8.93
C LYS A 157 3.23 -6.46 -8.63
N LEU A 158 2.35 -6.29 -9.61
CA LEU A 158 1.03 -6.90 -9.57
C LEU A 158 1.18 -8.41 -9.69
N PRO A 159 0.54 -9.21 -8.82
CA PRO A 159 0.51 -10.65 -9.01
C PRO A 159 -0.27 -10.98 -10.28
N GLU A 160 0.37 -11.65 -11.24
CA GLU A 160 -0.32 -12.23 -12.40
C GLU A 160 -1.25 -13.36 -11.91
N GLY A 161 -2.55 -13.12 -11.90
CA GLY A 161 -3.53 -14.13 -11.52
C GLY A 161 -4.97 -13.61 -11.51
N LYS A 162 -5.92 -14.49 -11.87
CA LYS A 162 -7.35 -14.18 -12.08
C LYS A 162 -8.17 -13.91 -10.79
N LYS A 163 -7.54 -13.42 -9.71
CA LYS A 163 -8.19 -13.10 -8.43
C LYS A 163 -7.93 -11.62 -8.07
N PHE A 164 -8.67 -10.76 -8.76
CA PHE A 164 -8.55 -9.30 -8.86
C PHE A 164 -9.12 -8.49 -7.68
N PHE A 165 -8.85 -8.87 -6.43
CA PHE A 165 -9.46 -8.17 -5.29
C PHE A 165 -8.53 -7.26 -4.49
N MET A 166 -7.25 -7.13 -4.87
CA MET A 166 -6.33 -6.24 -4.18
C MET A 166 -5.91 -5.10 -5.10
N ALA A 167 -6.58 -3.95 -4.94
CA ALA A 167 -6.14 -2.70 -5.54
C ALA A 167 -4.66 -2.46 -5.17
N PRO A 168 -3.82 -2.09 -6.14
CA PRO A 168 -2.39 -2.04 -5.91
C PRO A 168 -2.08 -0.80 -5.05
N SER A 169 -1.29 -1.02 -4.00
CA SER A 169 -1.02 -0.01 -2.98
C SER A 169 -0.20 1.17 -3.52
N LEU A 170 -0.39 2.35 -2.92
CA LEU A 170 0.52 3.48 -3.17
C LEU A 170 1.96 3.12 -2.83
N THR A 171 2.87 3.69 -3.60
CA THR A 171 4.32 3.62 -3.36
C THR A 171 4.94 5.01 -3.48
N THR A 172 6.22 5.16 -3.13
CA THR A 172 6.94 6.42 -3.26
C THR A 172 7.69 6.50 -4.58
N GLY A 173 7.33 7.48 -5.40
CA GLY A 173 8.01 7.84 -6.64
C GLY A 173 8.97 9.02 -6.50
N LYS A 174 9.56 9.40 -7.64
CA LYS A 174 10.52 10.50 -7.76
C LYS A 174 9.79 11.83 -7.98
N GLY A 175 9.79 12.70 -6.98
CA GLY A 175 9.27 14.09 -7.05
C GLY A 175 10.26 15.09 -7.65
N GLY A 176 10.05 16.40 -7.48
CA GLY A 176 11.00 17.41 -7.96
C GLY A 176 12.35 17.42 -7.24
N LEU A 177 13.40 17.92 -7.90
CA LEU A 177 14.69 18.16 -7.25
C LEU A 177 14.58 19.37 -6.31
N LYS A 178 14.95 19.20 -5.05
CA LYS A 178 14.93 20.23 -4.01
C LYS A 178 16.35 20.52 -3.51
N MET A 179 16.60 21.78 -3.20
CA MET A 179 17.85 22.23 -2.58
C MET A 179 17.62 22.52 -1.10
N GLY A 180 18.45 21.92 -0.24
CA GLY A 180 18.46 22.10 1.20
C GLY A 180 19.71 22.79 1.70
N SER A 181 19.76 22.93 3.03
CA SER A 181 20.83 23.63 3.75
C SER A 181 22.17 22.89 3.83
N GLY A 182 22.25 21.69 3.27
CA GLY A 182 23.39 20.80 3.47
C GLY A 182 23.34 20.08 4.81
N PHE A 183 24.36 19.27 5.07
CA PHE A 183 24.46 18.56 6.34
C PHE A 183 24.92 19.44 7.51
N SER A 184 24.60 19.02 8.74
CA SER A 184 25.14 19.61 9.98
C SER A 184 26.67 19.68 9.93
N GLN A 185 27.32 20.70 10.51
CA GLN A 185 28.80 20.77 10.59
C GLN A 185 29.41 19.76 11.56
N TYR A 186 28.58 19.11 12.37
CA TYR A 186 29.01 18.15 13.39
C TYR A 186 28.72 16.71 12.96
N CYS A 187 29.53 15.78 13.48
CA CYS A 187 29.32 14.36 13.33
C CYS A 187 28.77 13.76 14.62
N TYR A 188 27.77 12.89 14.47
CA TYR A 188 27.15 12.17 15.57
C TYR A 188 27.27 10.68 15.32
N ARG A 189 27.45 9.90 16.40
CA ARG A 189 27.51 8.45 16.35
C ARG A 189 26.39 7.85 17.19
N PRO A 190 25.56 6.95 16.63
CA PRO A 190 24.56 6.21 17.40
C PRO A 190 25.19 5.46 18.57
N ILE A 191 24.49 5.43 19.71
CA ILE A 191 24.90 4.73 20.93
C ILE A 191 23.75 3.85 21.39
N GLY A 192 24.02 2.55 21.40
CA GLY A 192 23.04 1.57 21.85
C GLY A 192 21.91 1.31 20.84
N PRO A 193 20.87 0.58 21.25
CA PRO A 193 19.74 0.25 20.40
C PRO A 193 18.80 1.46 20.19
N PRO A 194 17.93 1.41 19.16
CA PRO A 194 16.89 2.41 18.98
C PRO A 194 15.99 2.53 20.22
N VAL A 195 15.71 3.76 20.64
CA VAL A 195 14.78 4.03 21.75
C VAL A 195 13.33 3.93 21.27
N VAL A 196 13.09 4.40 20.05
CA VAL A 196 11.76 4.44 19.45
C VAL A 196 11.85 4.07 17.97
N VAL A 197 10.88 3.29 17.52
CA VAL A 197 10.64 2.99 16.11
C VAL A 197 9.19 3.38 15.81
N LEU A 198 9.01 4.35 14.91
CA LEU A 198 7.69 4.81 14.46
C LEU A 198 7.45 4.27 13.06
N GLU A 199 6.28 3.68 12.84
CA GLU A 199 5.88 3.15 11.54
C GLU A 199 4.53 3.71 11.13
N LEU A 200 4.48 4.36 9.97
CA LEU A 200 3.28 4.93 9.36
C LEU A 200 3.12 4.36 7.97
N ARG A 201 1.92 3.86 7.65
CA ARG A 201 1.59 3.41 6.29
C ARG A 201 0.86 4.51 5.55
N TYR A 202 0.84 4.45 4.23
CA TYR A 202 0.06 5.38 3.42
C TYR A 202 -0.61 4.66 2.26
N GLU A 203 -1.81 5.12 1.90
CA GLU A 203 -2.67 4.42 0.96
C GLU A 203 -3.71 5.36 0.33
N THR A 204 -4.31 4.96 -0.80
CA THR A 204 -5.45 5.67 -1.38
C THR A 204 -6.74 5.48 -0.56
N ALA A 205 -7.63 6.46 -0.62
CA ALA A 205 -8.94 6.40 0.02
C ALA A 205 -9.76 5.18 -0.45
N ALA A 206 -9.81 4.95 -1.77
CA ALA A 206 -10.52 3.81 -2.37
C ALA A 206 -9.97 2.46 -1.88
N THR A 207 -8.64 2.31 -1.80
CA THR A 207 -8.03 1.06 -1.30
C THR A 207 -8.30 0.83 0.18
N LEU A 208 -8.31 1.89 0.99
CA LEU A 208 -8.68 1.77 2.42
C LEU A 208 -10.16 1.46 2.63
N MET A 209 -11.05 1.91 1.74
CA MET A 209 -12.45 1.50 1.73
C MET A 209 -12.60 0.01 1.40
N LEU A 210 -11.92 -0.46 0.34
CA LEU A 210 -11.93 -1.87 -0.05
C LEU A 210 -11.41 -2.79 1.07
N ARG A 211 -10.43 -2.33 1.86
CA ARG A 211 -9.90 -3.06 3.03
C ARG A 211 -10.77 -2.92 4.29
N GLY A 212 -11.86 -2.15 4.25
CA GLY A 212 -12.74 -1.88 5.39
C GLY A 212 -12.10 -1.04 6.50
N VAL A 213 -10.95 -0.40 6.23
CA VAL A 213 -10.27 0.50 7.17
C VAL A 213 -11.00 1.85 7.20
N LEU A 214 -11.33 2.39 6.04
CA LEU A 214 -12.10 3.61 5.88
C LEU A 214 -13.58 3.24 5.66
N LYS A 215 -14.46 3.79 6.49
CA LYS A 215 -15.89 3.42 6.56
C LYS A 215 -16.77 4.64 6.33
N PRO A 216 -17.55 4.73 5.24
CA PRO A 216 -18.39 5.90 4.94
C PRO A 216 -19.36 6.27 6.06
N ASP A 217 -19.87 5.28 6.80
CA ASP A 217 -20.83 5.51 7.89
C ASP A 217 -20.24 6.25 9.10
N ASN A 218 -18.91 6.28 9.23
CA ASN A 218 -18.25 7.04 10.28
C ASN A 218 -18.06 8.51 9.81
N PRO A 219 -18.62 9.51 10.50
CA PRO A 219 -18.54 10.91 10.06
C PRO A 219 -17.11 11.43 9.92
N ALA A 220 -16.17 10.94 10.74
CA ALA A 220 -14.75 11.31 10.62
C ALA A 220 -14.12 10.74 9.34
N HIS A 221 -14.50 9.52 8.96
CA HIS A 221 -14.03 8.90 7.72
C HIS A 221 -14.70 9.53 6.50
N ALA A 222 -16.00 9.85 6.56
CA ALA A 222 -16.72 10.57 5.53
C ALA A 222 -16.08 11.94 5.23
N ALA A 223 -15.64 12.66 6.27
CA ALA A 223 -14.92 13.93 6.11
C ALA A 223 -13.56 13.79 5.43
N ILE A 224 -12.92 12.62 5.53
CA ILE A 224 -11.69 12.29 4.78
C ILE A 224 -12.06 11.99 3.33
N LEU A 225 -13.08 11.15 3.09
CA LEU A 225 -13.55 10.78 1.75
C LEU A 225 -13.97 11.99 0.91
N ALA A 226 -14.62 12.98 1.54
CA ALA A 226 -15.01 14.22 0.88
C ALA A 226 -13.83 15.05 0.32
N GLN A 227 -12.59 14.74 0.71
CA GLN A 227 -11.38 15.40 0.19
C GLN A 227 -10.85 14.77 -1.10
N PHE A 228 -11.40 13.62 -1.53
CA PHE A 228 -10.92 12.85 -2.66
C PHE A 228 -12.06 12.62 -3.68
N ASP A 229 -11.92 13.21 -4.86
CA ASP A 229 -12.93 13.15 -5.92
C ASP A 229 -13.21 11.72 -6.41
N GLU A 230 -12.19 10.84 -6.39
CA GLU A 230 -12.30 9.44 -6.83
C GLU A 230 -13.34 8.65 -6.02
N THR A 231 -13.51 8.98 -4.73
CA THR A 231 -14.48 8.29 -3.85
C THR A 231 -15.88 8.90 -3.87
N ALA A 232 -16.04 10.10 -4.44
CA ALA A 232 -17.34 10.75 -4.54
C ALA A 232 -18.20 10.17 -5.69
N ALA A 233 -17.56 9.62 -6.73
CA ALA A 233 -18.25 9.11 -7.91
C ALA A 233 -18.90 7.72 -7.71
N GLU A 234 -18.36 6.88 -6.84
CA GLU A 234 -18.90 5.52 -6.62
C GLU A 234 -20.13 5.48 -5.70
N GLY A 235 -20.37 6.53 -4.92
CA GLY A 235 -21.48 6.59 -3.95
C GLY A 235 -22.85 6.95 -4.54
N GLN A 236 -22.98 7.12 -5.86
CA GLN A 236 -24.22 7.54 -6.51
C GLN A 236 -24.81 6.56 -7.53
N ASP A 237 -24.14 5.45 -7.83
CA ASP A 237 -24.57 4.50 -8.87
C ASP A 237 -25.14 3.16 -8.35
N ASP A 238 -25.43 3.04 -7.04
CA ASP A 238 -26.12 1.86 -6.49
C ASP A 238 -27.65 1.90 -6.64
N ASN A 239 -28.18 2.65 -7.62
CA ASN A 239 -29.61 2.60 -7.93
C ASN A 239 -29.99 2.70 -9.42
N GLU A 240 -29.11 2.34 -10.36
CA GLU A 240 -29.53 2.17 -11.75
C GLU A 240 -29.00 0.88 -12.39
N ALA A 241 -29.71 -0.21 -12.09
CA ALA A 241 -29.76 -1.39 -12.93
C ALA A 241 -30.31 -1.02 -14.32
N ALA A 242 -29.43 -0.70 -15.28
CA ALA A 242 -29.78 -0.75 -16.71
C ALA A 242 -28.51 -0.88 -17.56
N GLY A 243 -28.19 -2.12 -17.96
CA GLY A 243 -27.13 -2.38 -18.92
C GLY A 243 -27.36 -1.65 -20.26
N PRO A 244 -26.32 -1.26 -21.00
CA PRO A 244 -26.48 -0.61 -22.29
C PRO A 244 -26.98 -1.60 -23.33
N SER A 245 -28.30 -1.59 -23.51
CA SER A 245 -29.01 -2.14 -24.66
C SER A 245 -28.55 -1.41 -25.93
N ARG A 246 -27.55 -1.96 -26.63
CA ARG A 246 -27.21 -1.56 -28.01
C ARG A 246 -28.30 -2.02 -28.97
N ARG A 247 -29.46 -1.36 -28.93
CA ARG A 247 -30.41 -1.36 -30.03
C ARG A 247 -29.90 -0.43 -31.13
N ARG A 248 -29.61 -1.03 -32.27
CA ARG A 248 -29.53 -0.38 -33.59
C ARG A 248 -30.71 0.57 -33.78
N ALA A 249 -30.41 1.82 -34.08
CA ALA A 249 -31.27 2.68 -34.88
C ALA A 249 -30.41 3.27 -36.01
N ALA A 250 -30.73 2.87 -37.24
CA ALA A 250 -30.24 3.53 -38.44
C ALA A 250 -30.93 4.90 -38.60
N PRO A 251 -30.32 5.80 -39.38
CA PRO A 251 -31.11 6.49 -40.38
C PRO A 251 -30.51 6.40 -41.78
N ALA A 252 -31.39 6.60 -42.74
CA ALA A 252 -31.28 6.27 -44.14
C ALA A 252 -30.45 7.26 -44.99
N ALA A 253 -29.98 6.72 -46.11
CA ALA A 253 -29.85 7.30 -47.44
C ALA A 253 -28.92 8.50 -47.69
N ALA A 254 -27.83 8.22 -48.42
CA ALA A 254 -27.52 8.93 -49.66
C ALA A 254 -26.77 7.98 -50.63
N ALA A 255 -27.18 8.02 -51.88
CA ALA A 255 -26.73 7.21 -53.00
C ALA A 255 -25.26 7.41 -53.37
N VAL A 256 -24.62 6.37 -53.94
CA VAL A 256 -23.90 6.44 -55.24
C VAL A 256 -23.74 4.99 -55.76
N ALA A 257 -23.98 4.86 -57.07
CA ALA A 257 -23.92 3.65 -57.88
C ALA A 257 -22.51 3.03 -58.02
N VAL A 258 -22.44 1.77 -58.44
CA VAL A 258 -21.76 1.28 -59.68
C VAL A 258 -21.64 -0.26 -59.69
N LYS A 259 -22.20 -0.85 -60.76
CA LYS A 259 -21.92 -2.09 -61.54
C LYS A 259 -21.63 -3.44 -60.82
N GLN A 260 -22.43 -4.49 -61.09
CA GLN A 260 -22.31 -5.50 -62.19
C GLN A 260 -21.22 -6.53 -61.84
N GLU A 261 -21.35 -7.86 -61.85
CA GLU A 261 -22.25 -8.83 -62.48
C GLU A 261 -22.00 -10.21 -61.85
N GLY A 262 -22.96 -11.14 -61.95
CA GLY A 262 -22.66 -12.57 -62.16
C GLY A 262 -22.71 -13.55 -60.97
N GLY A 263 -23.79 -14.35 -60.93
CA GLY A 263 -23.63 -15.81 -61.00
C GLY A 263 -23.67 -16.64 -59.71
N GLY A 264 -24.86 -17.20 -59.42
CA GLY A 264 -25.01 -18.66 -59.33
C GLY A 264 -24.67 -19.41 -58.02
N GLY A 265 -25.65 -20.19 -57.54
CA GLY A 265 -25.47 -21.37 -56.68
C GLY A 265 -25.47 -21.06 -55.18
N GLY A 266 -26.47 -21.45 -54.39
CA GLY A 266 -26.88 -22.85 -54.20
C GLY A 266 -26.08 -23.44 -53.02
N GLY A 267 -26.63 -23.38 -51.81
CA GLY A 267 -25.92 -23.90 -50.63
C GLY A 267 -26.62 -23.65 -49.30
N ALA A 268 -27.72 -24.38 -49.06
CA ALA A 268 -28.31 -24.50 -47.74
C ALA A 268 -27.31 -25.15 -46.76
N ARG A 269 -26.87 -24.40 -45.73
CA ARG A 269 -26.16 -24.96 -44.58
C ARG A 269 -26.89 -24.61 -43.29
N LYS A 270 -27.65 -25.61 -42.80
CA LYS A 270 -28.11 -25.74 -41.43
C LYS A 270 -26.92 -25.55 -40.48
N ARG A 271 -26.94 -24.50 -39.66
CA ARG A 271 -26.03 -24.36 -38.52
C ARG A 271 -26.82 -24.68 -37.26
N GLN A 272 -26.50 -25.83 -36.67
CA GLN A 272 -27.03 -26.31 -35.39
C GLN A 272 -26.78 -25.27 -34.29
N ARG A 273 -27.89 -24.87 -33.66
CA ARG A 273 -27.94 -24.05 -32.46
C ARG A 273 -27.64 -24.98 -31.28
N ARG A 274 -26.40 -24.97 -30.79
CA ARG A 274 -25.99 -25.69 -29.57
C ARG A 274 -26.51 -24.89 -28.38
N GLN A 275 -27.56 -25.41 -27.73
CA GLN A 275 -28.04 -24.93 -26.45
C GLN A 275 -26.95 -25.22 -25.41
N GLN A 276 -26.35 -24.17 -24.84
CA GLN A 276 -25.69 -24.26 -23.55
C GLN A 276 -26.74 -23.86 -22.52
N GLN A 277 -27.11 -24.81 -21.66
CA GLN A 277 -27.84 -24.54 -20.43
C GLN A 277 -26.91 -23.75 -19.52
N GLU A 278 -27.29 -22.50 -19.22
CA GLU A 278 -26.79 -21.80 -18.04
C GLU A 278 -27.54 -22.38 -16.84
N GLU A 279 -26.88 -23.24 -16.07
CA GLU A 279 -27.33 -23.58 -14.72
C GLU A 279 -27.10 -22.36 -13.83
N LEU A 280 -28.20 -21.69 -13.48
CA LEU A 280 -28.24 -20.67 -12.46
C LEU A 280 -28.02 -21.35 -11.10
N ILE A 281 -26.81 -21.24 -10.54
CA ILE A 281 -26.49 -21.75 -9.20
C ILE A 281 -27.14 -20.82 -8.18
N ASP A 282 -28.23 -21.30 -7.59
CA ASP A 282 -28.95 -20.64 -6.50
C ASP A 282 -28.20 -20.86 -5.17
N LEU A 283 -27.44 -19.85 -4.73
CA LEU A 283 -26.64 -19.83 -3.50
C LEU A 283 -27.48 -19.87 -2.21
N THR A 284 -28.81 -19.89 -2.30
CA THR A 284 -29.69 -19.93 -1.11
C THR A 284 -30.05 -21.36 -0.68
N LYS A 285 -29.67 -22.39 -1.46
CA LYS A 285 -29.88 -23.80 -1.09
C LYS A 285 -28.59 -24.46 -0.60
N VAL A 286 -28.22 -24.17 0.64
CA VAL A 286 -27.15 -24.91 1.34
C VAL A 286 -27.77 -26.09 2.08
N THR A 287 -28.02 -27.18 1.36
CA THR A 287 -28.08 -28.53 1.93
C THR A 287 -27.45 -29.45 0.90
N ASN A 288 -26.12 -29.43 0.86
CA ASN A 288 -25.38 -30.45 0.12
C ASN A 288 -25.08 -31.56 1.14
N ASP A 289 -25.81 -32.67 1.04
CA ASP A 289 -25.76 -33.81 1.97
C ASP A 289 -24.42 -34.58 1.95
N ASN A 290 -23.39 -34.04 1.29
CA ASN A 290 -22.05 -34.62 1.14
C ASN A 290 -20.92 -33.69 1.62
N ASP A 291 -21.21 -32.72 2.49
CA ASP A 291 -20.15 -31.85 3.03
C ASP A 291 -19.33 -32.58 4.11
N GLU A 292 -18.26 -33.26 3.67
CA GLU A 292 -17.32 -34.02 4.49
C GLU A 292 -16.71 -33.18 5.63
N VAL A 293 -16.64 -31.85 5.46
CA VAL A 293 -16.12 -30.91 6.46
C VAL A 293 -17.10 -30.76 7.63
N LEU A 294 -18.40 -30.71 7.35
CA LEU A 294 -19.44 -30.67 8.38
C LEU A 294 -19.54 -32.00 9.12
N ALA A 295 -19.42 -33.13 8.41
CA ALA A 295 -19.43 -34.46 9.02
C ALA A 295 -18.22 -34.67 9.96
N ALA A 296 -17.01 -34.29 9.54
CA ALA A 296 -15.80 -34.39 10.37
C ALA A 296 -15.89 -33.51 11.63
N LYS A 297 -16.44 -32.30 11.50
CA LYS A 297 -16.64 -31.37 12.63
C LYS A 297 -17.65 -31.90 13.64
N GLN A 298 -18.75 -32.53 13.20
CA GLN A 298 -19.72 -33.16 14.10
C GLN A 298 -19.14 -34.39 14.82
N ALA A 299 -18.19 -35.09 14.21
CA ALA A 299 -17.54 -36.26 14.79
C ALA A 299 -16.34 -35.96 15.72
N ASN A 300 -16.03 -34.68 16.01
CA ASN A 300 -14.82 -34.26 16.75
C ASN A 300 -13.52 -34.78 16.10
N GLN A 301 -13.49 -34.89 14.77
CA GLN A 301 -12.31 -35.29 14.01
C GLN A 301 -11.64 -34.05 13.42
N VAL A 302 -10.32 -34.13 13.25
CA VAL A 302 -9.52 -33.10 12.58
C VAL A 302 -9.17 -33.63 11.19
N LEU A 303 -9.35 -32.81 10.15
CA LEU A 303 -8.91 -33.17 8.80
C LEU A 303 -7.40 -32.92 8.70
N GLU A 304 -6.64 -33.98 8.47
CA GLU A 304 -5.20 -33.92 8.21
C GLU A 304 -4.96 -34.22 6.73
N CYS A 305 -4.07 -33.44 6.12
CA CYS A 305 -3.66 -33.63 4.73
C CYS A 305 -2.37 -34.47 4.73
N ASP A 306 -2.47 -35.71 4.24
CA ASP A 306 -1.31 -36.59 4.09
C ASP A 306 -0.57 -36.22 2.81
N LEU A 307 0.57 -35.54 2.98
CA LEU A 307 1.44 -35.10 1.88
C LEU A 307 2.41 -36.21 1.42
N THR A 308 2.34 -37.40 2.01
CA THR A 308 3.21 -38.55 1.66
C THR A 308 2.56 -39.55 0.72
N ALA A 309 1.33 -39.28 0.25
CA ALA A 309 0.66 -40.12 -0.74
C ALA A 309 1.30 -39.92 -2.13
N ASP A 310 1.67 -41.02 -2.79
CA ASP A 310 2.49 -41.04 -4.01
C ASP A 310 1.84 -40.41 -5.26
N ASP A 311 0.50 -40.26 -5.28
CA ASP A 311 -0.20 -39.78 -6.48
C ASP A 311 -0.83 -38.38 -6.32
N GLU A 312 -1.55 -38.07 -5.23
CA GLU A 312 -2.15 -36.74 -4.94
C GLU A 312 -2.37 -36.54 -3.43
N PRO A 313 -2.35 -35.29 -2.88
CA PRO A 313 -2.58 -35.04 -1.46
C PRO A 313 -3.99 -35.50 -1.04
N ALA A 314 -4.04 -36.47 -0.13
CA ALA A 314 -5.29 -37.05 0.36
C ALA A 314 -5.68 -36.44 1.71
N TRP A 315 -6.92 -35.94 1.81
CA TRP A 315 -7.50 -35.47 3.08
C TRP A 315 -8.07 -36.67 3.85
N ARG A 316 -7.70 -36.81 5.12
CA ARG A 316 -8.20 -37.86 6.01
C ARG A 316 -8.69 -37.25 7.33
N ALA A 317 -9.83 -37.72 7.81
CA ALA A 317 -10.32 -37.35 9.13
C ALA A 317 -9.65 -38.21 10.21
N VAL A 318 -8.90 -37.57 11.10
CA VAL A 318 -8.14 -38.21 12.19
C VAL A 318 -8.79 -37.84 13.53
N LYS A 319 -8.88 -38.83 14.43
CA LYS A 319 -9.47 -38.62 15.77
C LYS A 319 -8.48 -37.87 16.65
N LYS A 320 -8.90 -36.74 17.23
CA LYS A 320 -8.06 -35.91 18.09
C LYS A 320 -7.68 -36.66 19.37
N GLU A 321 -6.41 -37.04 19.51
CA GLU A 321 -5.90 -37.57 20.77
C GLU A 321 -5.76 -36.43 21.78
N VAL A 322 -6.53 -36.49 22.88
CA VAL A 322 -6.40 -35.56 23.99
C VAL A 322 -5.31 -36.10 24.91
N HIS A 323 -4.10 -35.58 24.80
CA HIS A 323 -3.06 -35.84 25.80
C HIS A 323 -3.53 -35.28 27.15
N GLN A 324 -3.92 -36.17 28.05
CA GLN A 324 -4.08 -35.84 29.47
C GLN A 324 -2.67 -35.59 30.03
N VAL A 325 -2.36 -34.32 30.28
CA VAL A 325 -1.21 -33.94 31.08
C VAL A 325 -1.56 -34.29 32.53
N LEU A 326 -0.87 -35.29 33.07
CA LEU A 326 -0.87 -35.65 34.50
C LEU A 326 -0.01 -34.66 35.30
#